data_AF-A0A642EPP8-F1
#
_entry.id   AF-A0A642EPP8-F1
#
_cell.length_a   1.000
_cell.length_b   1.000
_cell.length_c   1.000
_cell.angle_alpha   90.00
_cell.angle_beta   90.00
_cell.angle_gamma   90.00
#
_symmetry.space_group_name_H-M   'P 1'
#
loop_
_entity.id
_entity.type
_entity.pdbx_description
1 polymer ?
#
loop_
_entity_poly.entity_id
_entity_poly.type
_entity_poly.pdbx_seq_one_letter_code
_entity_poly.pdbx_strand_id
1 'polypeptide(L)'
;MKKKAIFLLTILLMASFVTSCSSDDDNEKTEFTSTLTANGSAVKITNLEGKAIAGSIYEFWINDATSDFYIQGNITSHEVHTSGKDVTKDCKMMIALVNNEEWYTSEKEYVSGTVTIEKWDLENFKVTLVFKDYKCKSGSKSIVLNGSVTFPTSINI
;
A
#
# COMPACT_ATOMS: atom_id res chain seq x y z
N MET A 1 -16.10 -52.04 -19.46
CA MET A 1 -15.36 -51.19 -18.51
C MET A 1 -15.50 -49.74 -19.01
N LYS A 2 -16.28 -48.88 -18.32
CA LYS A 2 -15.82 -47.83 -17.37
C LYS A 2 -15.11 -46.67 -18.13
N LYS A 3 -15.50 -45.39 -18.10
CA LYS A 3 -16.38 -44.58 -17.23
C LYS A 3 -16.94 -43.38 -18.05
N LYS A 4 -18.20 -42.99 -17.83
CA LYS A 4 -18.71 -41.66 -18.18
C LYS A 4 -18.40 -40.72 -17.02
N ALA A 5 -17.70 -39.63 -17.28
CA ALA A 5 -17.40 -38.61 -16.28
C ALA A 5 -18.69 -37.84 -15.95
N ILE A 6 -19.09 -37.92 -14.69
CA ILE A 6 -20.12 -37.08 -14.08
C ILE A 6 -19.35 -35.88 -13.50
N PHE A 7 -19.65 -34.66 -13.95
CA PHE A 7 -19.25 -33.45 -13.25
C PHE A 7 -20.54 -32.77 -12.77
N LEU A 8 -20.79 -32.85 -11.46
CA LEU A 8 -21.91 -32.20 -10.79
C LEU A 8 -21.71 -30.67 -10.86
N LEU A 9 -22.67 -29.99 -11.48
CA LEU A 9 -22.89 -28.56 -11.31
C LEU A 9 -23.94 -28.39 -10.21
N THR A 10 -23.51 -28.11 -8.99
CA THR A 10 -24.39 -27.78 -7.86
C THR A 10 -23.87 -26.54 -7.16
N ILE A 11 -24.31 -25.37 -7.62
CA ILE A 11 -24.41 -24.18 -6.77
C ILE A 11 -25.79 -23.59 -7.04
N LEU A 12 -26.73 -23.90 -6.17
CA LEU A 12 -27.97 -23.16 -6.04
C LEU A 12 -28.40 -23.12 -4.57
N LEU A 13 -28.97 -21.97 -4.20
CA LEU A 13 -29.66 -21.59 -2.96
C LEU A 13 -28.79 -21.06 -1.82
N MET A 14 -29.19 -20.03 -1.08
CA MET A 14 -30.13 -18.90 -1.19
C MET A 14 -30.02 -18.25 0.20
N ALA A 15 -29.90 -16.93 0.29
CA ALA A 15 -30.39 -16.19 1.46
C ALA A 15 -30.62 -14.73 1.05
N SER A 16 -31.86 -14.45 0.66
CA SER A 16 -32.40 -13.10 0.60
C SER A 16 -32.90 -12.67 1.99
N PHE A 17 -32.76 -11.36 2.26
CA PHE A 17 -33.39 -10.53 3.29
C PHE A 17 -32.74 -10.45 4.68
N VAL A 18 -31.96 -9.37 4.89
CA VAL A 18 -32.23 -8.40 5.97
C VAL A 18 -32.01 -6.98 5.42
N THR A 19 -33.10 -6.23 5.26
CA THR A 19 -33.04 -4.77 5.39
C THR A 19 -33.07 -4.49 6.88
N SER A 20 -31.93 -4.16 7.47
CA SER A 20 -31.87 -3.53 8.78
C SER A 20 -31.16 -2.20 8.62
N CYS A 21 -31.92 -1.11 8.70
CA CYS A 21 -31.35 0.17 9.09
C CYS A 21 -30.93 0.02 10.55
N SER A 22 -29.63 0.06 10.84
CA SER A 22 -29.14 0.53 12.12
C SER A 22 -27.80 1.20 11.90
N SER A 23 -27.79 2.49 12.23
CA SER A 23 -26.59 3.27 12.45
C SER A 23 -25.77 2.69 13.61
N ASP A 24 -24.52 3.13 13.61
CA ASP A 24 -23.58 3.25 14.73
C ASP A 24 -22.53 2.15 14.90
N ASP A 25 -21.29 2.59 14.64
CA ASP A 25 -20.07 2.29 15.37
C ASP A 25 -19.68 0.83 15.55
N ASP A 26 -19.01 0.31 14.53
CA ASP A 26 -17.73 -0.35 14.74
C ASP A 26 -16.69 0.35 13.86
N ASN A 27 -16.27 1.54 14.30
CA ASN A 27 -14.92 2.00 13.96
C ASN A 27 -13.97 1.03 14.66
N GLU A 28 -13.79 -0.16 14.09
CA GLU A 28 -12.62 -0.98 14.34
C GLU A 28 -11.47 0.00 14.24
N LYS A 29 -10.85 0.33 15.37
CA LYS A 29 -9.58 1.06 15.36
C LYS A 29 -8.69 0.21 14.49
N THR A 30 -8.54 0.63 13.24
CA THR A 30 -7.73 -0.04 12.25
C THR A 30 -6.32 0.22 12.73
N GLU A 31 -5.83 -0.65 13.60
CA GLU A 31 -4.46 -0.59 14.08
C GLU A 31 -3.58 -0.89 12.87
N PHE A 32 -3.09 0.18 12.24
CA PHE A 32 -2.18 0.07 11.13
C PHE A 32 -0.90 -0.59 11.62
N THR A 33 -0.55 -1.75 11.07
CA THR A 33 0.76 -2.34 11.31
C THR A 33 1.80 -1.56 10.51
N SER A 34 2.59 -0.72 11.19
CA SER A 34 3.70 0.00 10.59
C SER A 34 4.86 0.20 11.56
N THR A 35 6.06 0.13 11.00
CA THR A 35 7.33 0.51 11.65
C THR A 35 7.98 1.69 10.93
N LEU A 36 7.23 2.39 10.08
CA LEU A 36 7.76 3.46 9.23
C LEU A 36 8.33 4.59 10.09
N THR A 37 9.54 4.98 9.72
CA THR A 37 10.20 6.15 10.25
C THR A 37 10.58 7.09 9.12
N ALA A 38 10.55 8.39 9.40
CA ALA A 38 11.09 9.44 8.56
C ALA A 38 12.20 10.15 9.34
N ASN A 39 13.42 10.17 8.79
CA ASN A 39 14.61 10.69 9.45
C ASN A 39 14.82 10.11 10.87
N GLY A 40 14.50 8.83 11.05
CA GLY A 40 14.62 8.11 12.33
C GLY A 40 13.49 8.36 13.33
N SER A 41 12.54 9.25 13.03
CA SER A 41 11.35 9.48 13.87
C SER A 41 10.19 8.63 13.38
N ALA A 42 9.46 7.99 14.29
CA ALA A 42 8.27 7.21 13.94
C ALA A 42 7.21 8.09 13.27
N VAL A 43 6.66 7.61 12.15
CA VAL A 43 5.57 8.28 11.45
C VAL A 43 4.27 7.92 12.15
N LYS A 44 3.50 8.94 12.56
CA LYS A 44 2.13 8.74 13.02
C LYS A 44 1.23 8.51 11.81
N ILE A 45 0.67 7.31 11.70
CA ILE A 45 -0.24 6.95 10.63
C ILE A 45 -1.68 7.15 11.09
N THR A 46 -2.44 7.92 10.33
CA THR A 46 -3.87 8.20 10.53
C THR A 46 -4.72 7.63 9.41
N ASN A 47 -4.15 7.44 8.21
CA ASN A 47 -4.84 6.84 7.07
C ASN A 47 -3.84 6.01 6.22
N LEU A 48 -4.31 4.90 5.65
CA LEU A 48 -3.57 4.11 4.66
C LEU A 48 -4.51 3.66 3.56
N GLU A 49 -4.10 3.89 2.32
CA GLU A 49 -4.83 3.43 1.14
C GLU A 49 -3.88 2.74 0.19
N GLY A 50 -4.28 1.56 -0.29
CA GLY A 50 -3.59 0.81 -1.33
C GLY A 50 -4.56 0.41 -2.43
N LYS A 51 -4.12 0.52 -3.69
CA LYS A 51 -4.94 0.20 -4.85
C LYS A 51 -4.12 -0.52 -5.91
N ALA A 52 -4.45 -1.79 -6.12
CA ALA A 52 -3.96 -2.55 -7.26
C ALA A 52 -4.85 -2.24 -8.47
N ILE A 53 -4.25 -1.71 -9.54
CA ILE A 53 -4.93 -1.39 -10.79
C ILE A 53 -4.54 -2.42 -11.84
N ALA A 54 -5.51 -2.90 -12.61
CA ALA A 54 -5.26 -3.77 -13.76
C ALA A 54 -4.16 -3.22 -14.66
N GLY A 55 -3.19 -4.05 -15.04
CA GLY A 55 -2.13 -3.66 -15.95
C GLY A 55 -0.81 -3.24 -15.31
N SER A 56 -0.46 -3.78 -14.14
CA SER A 56 0.89 -3.71 -13.52
C SER A 56 1.15 -2.50 -12.61
N ILE A 57 0.09 -1.84 -12.13
CA ILE A 57 0.20 -0.62 -11.34
C ILE A 57 -0.32 -0.83 -9.91
N TYR A 58 0.43 -0.35 -8.93
CA TYR A 58 0.00 -0.25 -7.54
C TYR A 58 0.14 1.19 -7.06
N GLU A 59 -0.96 1.81 -6.66
CA GLU A 59 -0.98 3.13 -6.04
C GLU A 59 -1.12 3.00 -4.53
N PHE A 60 -0.45 3.87 -3.78
CA PHE A 60 -0.56 3.88 -2.33
C PHE A 60 -0.45 5.29 -1.76
N TRP A 61 -1.10 5.47 -0.61
CA TRP A 61 -1.09 6.71 0.17
C TRP A 61 -0.84 6.40 1.64
N ILE A 62 0.01 7.21 2.26
CA ILE A 62 0.23 7.23 3.69
C ILE A 62 -0.21 8.59 4.19
N ASN A 63 -1.24 8.58 5.05
CA ASN A 63 -1.98 9.74 5.53
C ASN A 63 -2.67 10.53 4.40
N ASP A 64 -3.49 11.50 4.78
CA ASP A 64 -4.05 12.47 3.83
C ASP A 64 -3.04 13.59 3.52
N ALA A 65 -3.27 14.33 2.42
CA ALA A 65 -2.40 15.41 1.98
C ALA A 65 -2.36 16.63 2.93
N THR A 66 -3.24 16.67 3.95
CA THR A 66 -3.29 17.73 4.96
C THR A 66 -2.54 17.38 6.24
N SER A 67 -2.11 16.13 6.38
CA SER A 67 -1.39 15.63 7.54
C SER A 67 0.05 16.12 7.55
N ASP A 68 0.64 16.24 8.74
CA ASP A 68 2.04 16.69 8.94
C ASP A 68 3.05 15.89 8.09
N PHE A 69 2.78 14.61 7.87
CA PHE A 69 3.53 13.73 7.00
C PHE A 69 2.57 13.06 6.02
N TYR A 70 2.89 13.12 4.73
CA TYR A 70 2.12 12.52 3.65
C TYR A 70 3.04 11.83 2.63
N ILE A 71 2.65 10.64 2.18
CA ILE A 71 3.25 9.99 1.01
C ILE A 71 2.17 9.67 0.00
N GLN A 72 2.44 10.00 -1.25
CA GLN A 72 1.74 9.44 -2.41
C GLN A 72 2.74 8.68 -3.27
N GLY A 73 2.44 7.43 -3.56
CA GLY A 73 3.31 6.58 -4.33
C GLY A 73 2.60 5.79 -5.41
N ASN A 74 3.38 5.44 -6.43
CA ASN A 74 2.98 4.57 -7.52
C ASN A 74 4.13 3.59 -7.83
N ILE A 75 3.81 2.31 -7.94
CA ILE A 75 4.72 1.28 -8.42
C ILE A 75 4.19 0.80 -9.76
N THR A 76 4.95 1.01 -10.83
CA THR A 76 4.63 0.49 -12.16
C THR A 76 5.60 -0.65 -12.51
N SER A 77 5.17 -1.90 -12.31
CA SER A 77 6.00 -3.08 -12.54
C SER A 77 5.18 -4.28 -12.98
N HIS A 78 5.57 -4.95 -14.08
CA HIS A 78 4.90 -6.16 -14.58
C HIS A 78 4.85 -7.32 -13.57
N GLU A 79 5.64 -7.26 -12.50
CA GLU A 79 5.65 -8.24 -11.42
C GLU A 79 5.36 -7.59 -10.07
N VAL A 80 4.62 -6.47 -10.04
CA VAL A 80 4.22 -5.80 -8.80
C VAL A 80 3.48 -6.75 -7.85
N HIS A 81 2.91 -7.84 -8.36
CA HIS A 81 2.20 -8.86 -7.59
C HIS A 81 3.10 -9.95 -6.96
N THR A 82 4.43 -9.77 -6.99
CA THR A 82 5.39 -10.77 -6.51
C THR A 82 6.03 -10.35 -5.18
N SER A 83 5.91 -11.21 -4.16
CA SER A 83 6.55 -11.02 -2.85
C SER A 83 8.09 -11.15 -2.97
N GLY A 84 8.82 -10.41 -2.14
CA GLY A 84 10.28 -10.31 -2.14
C GLY A 84 10.87 -9.45 -3.26
N LYS A 85 10.04 -8.79 -4.08
CA LYS A 85 10.52 -8.02 -5.22
C LYS A 85 11.07 -6.65 -4.79
N ASP A 86 12.27 -6.33 -5.28
CA ASP A 86 12.78 -4.96 -5.27
C ASP A 86 12.07 -4.14 -6.35
N VAL A 87 11.38 -3.09 -5.92
CA VAL A 87 10.60 -2.19 -6.77
C VAL A 87 11.17 -0.78 -6.77
N THR A 88 12.40 -0.58 -6.31
CA THR A 88 13.01 0.76 -6.14
C THR A 88 13.01 1.59 -7.41
N LYS A 89 13.29 0.96 -8.57
CA LYS A 89 13.29 1.64 -9.87
C LYS A 89 11.89 1.87 -10.44
N ASP A 90 10.93 1.07 -10.00
CA ASP A 90 9.55 1.08 -10.46
C ASP A 90 8.67 1.99 -9.57
N CYS A 91 9.15 2.34 -8.38
CA CYS A 91 8.45 3.10 -7.35
C CYS A 91 8.77 4.60 -7.44
N LYS A 92 7.72 5.37 -7.73
CA LYS A 92 7.73 6.82 -7.78
C LYS A 92 6.93 7.35 -6.60
N MET A 93 7.49 8.30 -5.88
CA MET A 93 6.87 8.85 -4.68
C MET A 93 7.00 10.37 -4.63
N MET A 94 5.95 11.00 -4.11
CA MET A 94 5.98 12.32 -3.53
C MET A 94 5.88 12.16 -2.01
N ILE A 95 6.79 12.81 -1.27
CA ILE A 95 6.82 12.79 0.19
C ILE A 95 6.75 14.23 0.68
N ALA A 96 5.85 14.52 1.62
CA ALA A 96 5.69 15.84 2.20
C ALA A 96 5.88 15.82 3.71
N LEU A 97 6.64 16.79 4.22
CA LEU A 97 6.61 17.22 5.62
C LEU A 97 5.92 18.59 5.65
N VAL A 98 4.59 18.57 5.78
CA VAL A 98 3.73 19.73 5.52
C VAL A 98 4.06 20.88 6.47
N ASN A 99 4.20 20.61 7.77
CA ASN A 99 4.54 21.64 8.76
C ASN A 99 5.92 22.26 8.57
N ASN A 100 6.83 21.57 7.87
CA ASN A 100 8.17 22.06 7.55
C ASN A 100 8.23 22.71 6.16
N GLU A 101 7.12 22.70 5.41
CA GLU A 101 7.02 23.13 4.02
C GLU A 101 8.03 22.40 3.10
N GLU A 102 8.26 21.10 3.34
CA GLU A 102 9.22 20.30 2.56
C GLU A 102 8.52 19.29 1.67
N TRP A 103 8.91 19.28 0.40
CA TRP A 103 8.38 18.38 -0.62
C TRP A 103 9.53 17.68 -1.33
N TYR A 104 9.44 16.37 -1.45
CA TYR A 104 10.45 15.50 -2.04
C TYR A 104 9.82 14.68 -3.16
N THR A 105 10.50 14.54 -4.30
CA THR A 105 10.03 13.68 -5.39
C THR A 105 11.09 12.67 -5.80
N SER A 106 10.79 11.37 -5.67
CA SER A 106 11.79 10.34 -5.97
C SER A 106 12.17 10.27 -7.46
N GLU A 107 11.26 10.67 -8.36
CA GLU A 107 11.52 10.67 -9.80
C GLU A 107 12.72 11.53 -10.21
N LYS A 108 12.96 12.64 -9.50
CA LYS A 108 14.06 13.56 -9.79
C LYS A 108 15.16 13.48 -8.75
N GLU A 109 14.80 13.18 -7.51
CA GLU A 109 15.63 13.44 -6.35
C GLU A 109 15.87 12.21 -5.48
N TYR A 110 15.62 11.01 -6.00
CA TYR A 110 16.11 9.78 -5.39
C TYR A 110 17.65 9.79 -5.27
N VAL A 111 18.16 9.27 -4.15
CA VAL A 111 19.58 9.22 -3.84
C VAL A 111 20.07 7.79 -3.62
N SER A 112 19.44 7.04 -2.72
CA SER A 112 19.91 5.72 -2.30
C SER A 112 18.83 4.93 -1.56
N GLY A 113 19.13 3.68 -1.22
CA GLY A 113 18.26 2.79 -0.44
C GLY A 113 17.38 1.93 -1.33
N THR A 114 16.40 1.26 -0.72
CA THR A 114 15.49 0.37 -1.43
C THR A 114 14.07 0.47 -0.92
N VAL A 115 13.12 0.21 -1.81
CA VAL A 115 11.75 -0.17 -1.47
C VAL A 115 11.46 -1.54 -2.06
N THR A 116 10.97 -2.44 -1.22
CA THR A 116 10.67 -3.82 -1.61
C THR A 116 9.23 -4.17 -1.24
N ILE A 117 8.61 -5.03 -2.04
CA ILE A 117 7.35 -5.68 -1.69
C ILE A 117 7.71 -6.89 -0.86
N GLU A 118 7.59 -6.79 0.46
CA GLU A 118 7.86 -7.93 1.33
C GLU A 118 6.81 -9.02 1.15
N LYS A 119 5.54 -8.63 1.18
CA LYS A 119 4.41 -9.55 1.04
C LYS A 119 3.32 -8.94 0.17
N TRP A 120 2.88 -9.70 -0.82
CA TRP A 120 1.69 -9.43 -1.63
C TRP A 120 0.63 -10.49 -1.29
N ASP A 121 -0.34 -10.14 -0.46
CA ASP A 121 -1.33 -11.05 0.13
C ASP A 121 -2.72 -10.75 -0.44
N LEU A 122 -3.03 -11.35 -1.60
CA LEU A 122 -4.31 -11.15 -2.27
C LEU A 122 -5.48 -11.84 -1.56
N GLU A 123 -5.21 -12.90 -0.80
CA GLU A 123 -6.25 -13.59 -0.03
C GLU A 123 -6.84 -12.66 1.04
N ASN A 124 -5.98 -11.85 1.65
CA ASN A 124 -6.36 -10.91 2.70
C ASN A 124 -6.37 -9.45 2.25
N PHE A 125 -6.23 -9.19 0.94
CA PHE A 125 -6.24 -7.85 0.37
C PHE A 125 -5.22 -6.91 1.05
N LYS A 126 -3.98 -7.37 1.22
CA LYS A 126 -2.90 -6.63 1.88
C LYS A 126 -1.61 -6.64 1.09
N VAL A 127 -0.88 -5.52 1.10
CA VAL A 127 0.46 -5.40 0.53
C VAL A 127 1.38 -4.78 1.57
N THR A 128 2.55 -5.37 1.79
CA THR A 128 3.54 -4.83 2.72
C THR A 128 4.74 -4.31 1.95
N LEU A 129 4.99 -3.01 2.09
CA LEU A 129 6.18 -2.34 1.56
C LEU A 129 7.20 -2.19 2.68
N VAL A 130 8.47 -2.45 2.36
CA VAL A 130 9.61 -2.25 3.27
C VAL A 130 10.57 -1.25 2.64
N PHE A 131 10.83 -0.17 3.37
CA PHE A 131 11.79 0.87 3.06
C PHE A 131 13.07 0.61 3.85
N LYS A 132 14.21 0.66 3.16
CA LYS A 132 15.54 0.54 3.79
C LYS A 132 16.44 1.65 3.30
N ASP A 133 16.77 2.57 4.19
CA ASP A 133 17.57 3.77 3.95
C ASP A 133 17.14 4.51 2.68
N TYR A 134 15.84 4.50 2.39
CA TYR A 134 15.29 5.07 1.16
C TYR A 134 15.39 6.58 1.25
N LYS A 135 16.30 7.16 0.48
CA LYS A 135 16.69 8.55 0.61
C LYS A 135 16.28 9.36 -0.61
N CYS A 136 15.56 10.45 -0.35
CA CYS A 136 15.28 11.51 -1.31
C CYS A 136 15.86 12.84 -0.81
N LYS A 137 16.12 13.76 -1.74
CA LYS A 137 16.59 15.12 -1.46
C LYS A 137 15.62 16.16 -2.02
N SER A 138 15.71 17.38 -1.52
CA SER A 138 15.00 18.55 -2.05
C SER A 138 15.89 19.76 -1.76
N GLY A 139 16.57 20.24 -2.80
CA GLY A 139 17.68 21.19 -2.63
C GLY A 139 18.79 20.64 -1.72
N SER A 140 19.06 21.34 -0.61
CA SER A 140 20.03 20.93 0.42
C SER A 140 19.47 19.99 1.49
N LYS A 141 18.15 19.78 1.51
CA LYS A 141 17.47 18.94 2.49
C LYS A 141 17.39 17.49 2.03
N SER A 142 17.24 16.56 2.96
CA SER A 142 17.01 15.15 2.65
C SER A 142 16.04 14.50 3.62
N ILE A 143 15.30 13.53 3.11
CA ILE A 143 14.47 12.64 3.88
C ILE A 143 14.94 11.20 3.70
N VAL A 144 14.97 10.44 4.78
CA VAL A 144 15.30 9.01 4.80
C VAL A 144 14.12 8.26 5.39
N LEU A 145 13.56 7.34 4.61
CA LEU A 145 12.50 6.43 5.04
C LEU A 145 13.09 5.07 5.41
N ASN A 146 12.63 4.51 6.53
CA ASN A 146 13.02 3.20 7.02
C ASN A 146 11.81 2.48 7.64
N GLY A 147 11.81 1.15 7.61
CA GLY A 147 10.76 0.33 8.22
C GLY A 147 9.71 -0.12 7.21
N SER A 148 8.54 -0.51 7.70
CA SER A 148 7.51 -1.15 6.88
C SER A 148 6.13 -0.54 7.06
N VAL A 149 5.30 -0.70 6.04
CA VAL A 149 3.88 -0.34 6.05
C VAL A 149 3.10 -1.46 5.38
N THR A 150 2.09 -1.99 6.07
CA THR A 150 1.12 -2.93 5.50
C THR A 150 -0.16 -2.20 5.12
N PHE A 151 -0.41 -2.09 3.82
CA PHE A 151 -1.57 -1.41 3.26
C PHE A 151 -2.75 -2.36 3.10
N PRO A 152 -3.95 -2.01 3.60
CA PRO A 152 -5.17 -2.58 3.05
C PRO A 152 -5.26 -2.21 1.56
N THR A 153 -5.61 -3.17 0.71
CA THR A 153 -5.49 -3.05 -0.74
C THR A 153 -6.79 -3.43 -1.44
N SER A 154 -7.34 -2.49 -2.21
CA SER A 154 -8.42 -2.79 -3.14
C SER A 154 -7.88 -3.26 -4.50
N ILE A 155 -8.65 -4.06 -5.22
CA ILE A 155 -8.35 -4.44 -6.61
C ILE A 155 -9.38 -3.74 -7.50
N ASN A 156 -8.90 -2.94 -8.45
CA ASN A 156 -9.73 -2.30 -9.45
C ASN A 156 -9.44 -2.95 -10.81
N ILE A 157 -10.41 -3.73 -11.30
CA ILE A 157 -10.34 -4.51 -12.55
C ILE A 157 -10.97 -3.71 -13.69
#